data_AF-A0A8T9QE24-F1
#
_entry.id   AF-A0A8T9QE24-F1
#
_cell.length_a   1.000
_cell.length_b   1.000
_cell.length_c   1.000
_cell.angle_alpha   90.00
_cell.angle_beta   90.00
_cell.angle_gamma   90.00
#
_symmetry.space_group_name_H-M   'P 1'
#
loop_
_entity.id
_entity.type
_entity.pdbx_description
1 polymer ?
#
loop_
_entity_poly.entity_id
_entity_poly.type
_entity_poly.pdbx_seq_one_letter_code
_entity_poly.pdbx_strand_id
1 'polypeptide(L)'
;MRNLYCWLLLLLVSALSISPVSAQKVGLVLSGGGAKGLAHVGVLKQLEKNRVPIDYIVGTSMGAIVGALYAAGYSPKEIEEIVLKPEFQNWVSGTPLEGKVYNYYDVDPTPAALHLRLAVDSTLKTRVTPKLVDDVTLNYVLATMLAPAGAISNYDFNNLLVPYRAVASEVFTREKVVQRSGSLSDAVRNSMAFPLAFRPIRQADGRYLFDGAVVDNFPTGVMRDEFKPDIIIGVNVGDVAFNKYPKEKDDQLLTSTLIFLGSNVADTTSVGKNGIFIQPDLDGITAADFNKVRQLVQLGEQAADKKMELMLKRVQRREDTLALQQRRRAFQDKAPRPDFKQITVQGLPRQQQDFVRRFFVRNGTSYSPGDIEEGYYRLVNNDFFNNVYPRIRYDQKQEGYVLGIDARQNSNLTADLGVMLSTRSMNNFYIGGAYRYLNRYLYTVRADATIGRFYNGARGSFRISIPGRIPLYFEPTVTFNNFNYQDTGGLLGSTAQNTQLSQRDFKTELQIGFSPNYRSRYTLSGACSRTVTSTPIPTKLAPTPASTWTACRALPPPAASSATP
;
A
#
# COMPACT_ATOMS: atom_id res chain seq x y z
N MET A 1 43.68 -20.03 -66.11
CA MET A 1 42.21 -20.09 -65.98
C MET A 1 41.73 -20.97 -64.81
N ARG A 2 42.34 -22.12 -64.52
CA ARG A 2 41.90 -23.05 -63.46
C ARG A 2 41.92 -22.49 -62.03
N ASN A 3 42.88 -21.64 -61.68
CA ASN A 3 42.95 -21.00 -60.36
C ASN A 3 41.90 -19.90 -60.14
N LEU A 4 41.44 -19.23 -61.21
CA LEU A 4 40.44 -18.17 -61.11
C LEU A 4 39.06 -18.72 -60.74
N TYR A 5 38.72 -19.91 -61.26
CA TYR A 5 37.49 -20.63 -60.92
C TYR A 5 37.48 -21.13 -59.47
N CYS A 6 38.62 -21.58 -58.92
CA CYS A 6 38.69 -21.96 -57.50
C CYS A 6 38.48 -20.77 -56.56
N TRP A 7 39.03 -19.60 -56.88
CA TRP A 7 38.83 -18.39 -56.08
C TRP A 7 37.40 -17.86 -56.18
N LEU A 8 36.76 -17.93 -57.35
CA LEU A 8 35.35 -17.59 -57.53
C LEU A 8 34.41 -18.57 -56.80
N LEU A 9 34.72 -19.87 -56.77
CA LEU A 9 33.95 -20.86 -56.00
C LEU A 9 34.10 -20.65 -54.48
N LEU A 10 35.29 -20.32 -53.98
CA LEU A 10 35.53 -20.00 -52.57
C LEU A 10 34.84 -18.70 -52.14
N LEU A 11 34.78 -17.69 -53.00
CA LEU A 11 34.00 -16.47 -52.78
C LEU A 11 32.49 -16.72 -52.82
N LEU A 12 32.00 -17.63 -53.68
CA LEU A 12 30.58 -18.00 -53.68
C LEU A 12 30.20 -18.80 -52.43
N VAL A 13 31.02 -19.75 -51.98
CA VAL A 13 30.76 -20.57 -50.79
C VAL A 13 30.85 -19.74 -49.50
N SER A 14 31.76 -18.76 -49.44
CA SER A 14 31.82 -17.82 -48.31
C SER A 14 30.67 -16.80 -48.31
N ALA A 15 30.18 -16.37 -49.48
CA ALA A 15 29.00 -15.52 -49.60
C ALA A 15 27.67 -16.23 -49.27
N LEU A 16 27.57 -17.55 -49.51
CA LEU A 16 26.39 -18.35 -49.17
C LEU A 16 26.30 -18.78 -47.70
N SER A 17 27.36 -18.59 -46.90
CA SER A 17 27.41 -19.07 -45.50
C SER A 17 27.09 -18.02 -44.44
N ILE A 18 26.69 -16.80 -44.83
CA ILE A 18 26.36 -15.72 -43.90
C ILE A 18 24.93 -15.24 -44.16
N SER A 19 23.95 -16.13 -44.01
CA SER A 19 22.62 -15.67 -43.63
C SER A 19 22.64 -15.52 -42.11
N PRO A 20 22.40 -14.32 -41.54
CA PRO A 20 22.15 -14.24 -40.11
C PRO A 20 20.85 -15.03 -39.88
N VAL A 21 20.96 -16.23 -39.30
CA VAL A 21 19.80 -16.91 -38.74
C VAL A 21 19.35 -16.04 -37.57
N SER A 22 18.52 -15.03 -37.87
CA SER A 22 17.90 -14.20 -36.86
C SER A 22 17.00 -15.11 -36.04
N ALA A 23 17.39 -15.37 -34.79
CA ALA A 23 16.62 -16.23 -33.91
C ALA A 23 15.27 -15.57 -33.63
N GLN A 24 14.18 -16.22 -34.09
CA GLN A 24 12.80 -15.74 -33.95
C GLN A 24 12.53 -15.19 -32.54
N LYS A 25 12.20 -13.91 -32.44
CA LYS A 25 11.97 -13.18 -31.19
C LYS A 25 10.51 -13.23 -30.76
N VAL A 26 10.28 -13.52 -29.49
CA VAL A 26 8.95 -13.66 -28.90
C VAL A 26 8.73 -12.62 -27.82
N GLY A 27 7.75 -11.75 -28.02
CA GLY A 27 7.28 -10.79 -27.03
C GLY A 27 6.07 -11.32 -26.26
N LEU A 28 6.08 -11.20 -24.94
CA LEU A 28 4.95 -11.52 -24.06
C LEU A 28 4.27 -10.24 -23.57
N VAL A 29 2.96 -10.12 -23.83
CA VAL A 29 2.13 -8.99 -23.39
C VAL A 29 1.16 -9.47 -22.31
N LEU A 30 1.16 -8.83 -21.15
CA LEU A 30 0.35 -9.19 -19.99
C LEU A 30 -0.61 -8.06 -19.63
N SER A 31 -1.92 -8.27 -19.79
CA SER A 31 -2.91 -7.23 -19.48
C SER A 31 -3.08 -6.97 -17.98
N GLY A 32 -3.72 -5.85 -17.65
CA GLY A 32 -4.24 -5.60 -16.31
C GLY A 32 -5.57 -6.33 -16.04
N GLY A 33 -5.95 -6.39 -14.75
CA GLY A 33 -7.19 -7.05 -14.30
C GLY A 33 -7.33 -7.29 -12.79
N GLY A 34 -6.55 -6.60 -11.94
CA GLY A 34 -6.55 -6.85 -10.49
C GLY A 34 -6.18 -8.30 -10.15
N ALA A 35 -6.94 -8.96 -9.28
CA ALA A 35 -6.75 -10.36 -8.90
C ALA A 35 -6.71 -11.31 -10.11
N LYS A 36 -7.49 -11.03 -11.17
CA LYS A 36 -7.52 -11.84 -12.40
C LYS A 36 -6.13 -12.00 -13.04
N GLY A 37 -5.22 -11.04 -12.84
CA GLY A 37 -3.84 -11.13 -13.34
C GLY A 37 -2.97 -12.20 -12.69
N LEU A 38 -3.40 -12.83 -11.61
CA LEU A 38 -2.73 -14.01 -11.07
C LEU A 38 -2.74 -15.21 -12.04
N ALA A 39 -3.67 -15.23 -13.00
CA ALA A 39 -3.68 -16.21 -14.09
C ALA A 39 -2.44 -16.12 -15.00
N HIS A 40 -1.77 -14.95 -15.08
CA HIS A 40 -0.52 -14.80 -15.83
C HIS A 40 0.58 -15.73 -15.31
N VAL A 41 0.59 -16.04 -14.01
CA VAL A 41 1.55 -16.98 -13.40
C VAL A 41 1.38 -18.37 -14.00
N GLY A 42 0.13 -18.83 -14.16
CA GLY A 42 -0.18 -20.12 -14.80
C GLY A 42 0.26 -20.18 -16.26
N VAL A 43 0.08 -19.07 -17.00
CA VAL A 43 0.56 -18.98 -18.38
C VAL A 43 2.09 -19.07 -18.43
N LEU A 44 2.81 -18.32 -17.59
CA LEU A 44 4.27 -18.38 -17.50
C LEU A 44 4.78 -19.80 -17.19
N LYS A 45 4.11 -20.53 -16.29
CA LYS A 45 4.43 -21.93 -15.98
C LYS A 45 4.35 -22.80 -17.23
N GLN A 46 3.28 -22.68 -18.02
CA GLN A 46 3.13 -23.48 -19.24
C GLN A 46 4.10 -23.06 -20.35
N LEU A 47 4.42 -21.78 -20.48
CA LEU A 47 5.42 -21.32 -21.44
C LEU A 47 6.80 -21.92 -21.14
N GLU A 48 7.28 -21.85 -19.89
CA GLU A 48 8.57 -22.45 -19.51
C GLU A 48 8.57 -23.98 -19.61
N LYS A 49 7.51 -24.64 -19.12
CA LYS A 49 7.36 -26.10 -19.19
C LYS A 49 7.47 -26.62 -20.63
N ASN A 50 6.92 -25.88 -21.58
CA ASN A 50 6.92 -26.23 -23.00
C ASN A 50 8.05 -25.57 -23.80
N ARG A 51 9.05 -24.98 -23.11
CA ARG A 51 10.26 -24.39 -23.71
C ARG A 51 9.94 -23.28 -24.72
N VAL A 52 8.85 -22.54 -24.51
CA VAL A 52 8.52 -21.38 -25.34
C VAL A 52 9.38 -20.20 -24.85
N PRO A 53 10.24 -19.62 -25.71
CA PRO A 53 11.08 -18.51 -25.31
C PRO A 53 10.27 -17.24 -25.04
N ILE A 54 10.79 -16.39 -24.14
CA ILE A 54 10.29 -15.05 -23.86
C ILE A 54 11.48 -14.09 -23.96
N ASP A 55 11.52 -13.29 -25.02
CA ASP A 55 12.59 -12.32 -25.27
C ASP A 55 12.27 -10.94 -24.73
N TYR A 56 10.99 -10.58 -24.64
CA TYR A 56 10.54 -9.26 -24.22
C TYR A 56 9.24 -9.36 -23.42
N ILE A 57 9.05 -8.49 -22.44
CA ILE A 57 7.82 -8.41 -21.66
C ILE A 57 7.29 -6.98 -21.65
N VAL A 58 5.99 -6.82 -21.90
CA VAL A 58 5.27 -5.58 -21.62
C VAL A 58 4.06 -5.92 -20.75
N GLY A 59 3.92 -5.20 -19.63
CA GLY A 59 2.84 -5.44 -18.67
C GLY A 59 2.09 -4.18 -18.26
N THR A 60 0.81 -4.36 -17.91
CA THR A 60 -0.06 -3.32 -17.33
C THR A 60 -0.67 -3.84 -16.01
N SER A 61 -0.74 -3.02 -14.96
CA SER A 61 -1.34 -3.37 -13.66
C SER A 61 -0.77 -4.65 -13.04
N MET A 62 -1.60 -5.64 -12.70
CA MET A 62 -1.13 -6.95 -12.24
C MET A 62 -0.24 -7.66 -13.27
N GLY A 63 -0.45 -7.45 -14.58
CA GLY A 63 0.46 -7.91 -15.63
C GLY A 63 1.83 -7.26 -15.55
N ALA A 64 1.91 -5.99 -15.11
CA ALA A 64 3.18 -5.32 -14.84
C ALA A 64 3.88 -5.94 -13.61
N ILE A 65 3.17 -6.29 -12.54
CA ILE A 65 3.74 -6.95 -11.36
C ILE A 65 4.32 -8.32 -11.74
N VAL A 66 3.50 -9.20 -12.31
CA VAL A 66 3.92 -10.57 -12.67
C VAL A 66 5.04 -10.55 -13.70
N GLY A 67 4.92 -9.68 -14.71
CA GLY A 67 5.95 -9.48 -15.72
C GLY A 67 7.26 -8.95 -15.17
N ALA A 68 7.22 -8.01 -14.22
CA ALA A 68 8.41 -7.46 -13.58
C ALA A 68 9.10 -8.49 -12.69
N LEU A 69 8.37 -9.32 -11.94
CA LEU A 69 8.96 -10.41 -11.17
C LEU A 69 9.69 -11.40 -12.10
N TYR A 70 9.06 -11.80 -13.20
CA TYR A 70 9.70 -12.68 -14.17
C TYR A 70 10.98 -12.05 -14.78
N ALA A 71 10.87 -10.80 -15.23
CA ALA A 71 12.00 -10.03 -15.77
C ALA A 71 13.11 -9.80 -14.74
N ALA A 72 12.76 -9.67 -13.46
CA ALA A 72 13.70 -9.55 -12.33
C ALA A 72 14.41 -10.87 -11.99
N GLY A 73 14.09 -11.96 -12.70
CA GLY A 73 14.75 -13.25 -12.54
C GLY A 73 14.01 -14.24 -11.66
N TYR A 74 12.78 -13.96 -11.21
CA TYR A 74 11.97 -14.97 -10.54
C TYR A 74 11.45 -16.00 -11.55
N SER A 75 11.51 -17.27 -11.20
CA SER A 75 10.87 -18.36 -11.94
C SER A 75 9.35 -18.34 -11.73
N PRO A 76 8.56 -18.90 -12.67
CA PRO A 76 7.12 -19.02 -12.49
C PRO A 76 6.73 -19.75 -11.20
N LYS A 77 7.53 -20.72 -10.77
CA LYS A 77 7.36 -21.43 -9.50
C LYS A 77 7.58 -20.53 -8.29
N GLU A 78 8.64 -19.73 -8.27
CA GLU A 78 8.88 -18.77 -7.17
C GLU A 78 7.76 -17.72 -7.12
N ILE A 79 7.30 -17.22 -8.27
CA ILE A 79 6.16 -16.29 -8.35
C ILE A 79 4.89 -16.94 -7.79
N GLU A 80 4.61 -18.20 -8.15
CA GLU A 80 3.49 -18.97 -7.60
C GLU A 80 3.60 -19.12 -6.08
N GLU A 81 4.77 -19.49 -5.56
CA GLU A 81 5.03 -19.60 -4.13
C GLU A 81 4.79 -18.26 -3.40
N ILE A 82 5.15 -17.13 -4.02
CA ILE A 82 4.90 -15.80 -3.46
C ILE A 82 3.40 -15.53 -3.36
N VAL A 83 2.63 -15.77 -4.42
CA VAL A 83 1.19 -15.42 -4.43
C VAL A 83 0.33 -16.39 -3.61
N LEU A 84 0.80 -17.62 -3.37
CA LEU A 84 0.11 -18.61 -2.54
C LEU A 84 0.33 -18.41 -1.04
N LYS A 85 1.28 -17.58 -0.62
CA LYS A 85 1.53 -17.28 0.79
C LYS A 85 0.32 -16.62 1.45
N PRO A 86 -0.03 -16.98 2.70
CA PRO A 86 -1.08 -16.29 3.44
C PRO A 86 -0.84 -14.77 3.54
N GLU A 87 0.42 -14.35 3.68
CA GLU A 87 0.81 -12.94 3.77
C GLU A 87 0.47 -12.15 2.50
N PHE A 88 0.43 -12.81 1.34
CA PHE A 88 0.05 -12.15 0.09
C PHE A 88 -1.36 -11.54 0.18
N GLN A 89 -2.29 -12.21 0.87
CA GLN A 89 -3.63 -11.65 1.11
C GLN A 89 -3.55 -10.35 1.89
N ASN A 90 -2.74 -10.31 2.95
CA ASN A 90 -2.54 -9.11 3.76
C ASN A 90 -1.91 -7.97 2.95
N TRP A 91 -1.01 -8.29 2.00
CA TRP A 91 -0.38 -7.29 1.13
C TRP A 91 -1.40 -6.60 0.22
N VAL A 92 -2.39 -7.33 -0.29
CA VAL A 92 -3.37 -6.80 -1.26
C VAL A 92 -4.67 -6.32 -0.63
N SER A 93 -5.04 -6.81 0.56
CA SER A 93 -6.23 -6.37 1.31
C SER A 93 -5.98 -5.13 2.17
N GLY A 94 -4.70 -4.81 2.44
CA GLY A 94 -4.31 -3.76 3.38
C GLY A 94 -4.52 -4.14 4.84
N THR A 95 -4.63 -5.44 5.14
CA THR A 95 -4.68 -5.93 6.53
C THR A 95 -3.29 -5.80 7.15
N PRO A 96 -3.15 -5.25 8.38
CA PRO A 96 -1.87 -5.19 9.06
C PRO A 96 -1.24 -6.59 9.20
N LEU A 97 0.07 -6.70 8.95
CA LEU A 97 0.79 -7.96 9.09
C LEU A 97 0.94 -8.34 10.56
N GLU A 98 0.76 -9.63 10.86
CA GLU A 98 0.97 -10.18 12.20
C GLU A 98 2.40 -9.88 12.68
N GLY A 99 2.52 -9.42 13.93
CA GLY A 99 3.80 -9.01 14.50
C GLY A 99 4.40 -7.71 13.93
N LYS A 100 3.76 -7.03 12.97
CA LYS A 100 4.15 -5.70 12.44
C LYS A 100 3.19 -4.60 12.88
N VAL A 101 2.42 -4.87 13.93
CA VAL A 101 1.49 -3.96 14.56
C VAL A 101 2.20 -3.26 15.72
N TYR A 102 2.22 -1.92 15.70
CA TYR A 102 2.98 -1.10 16.64
C TYR A 102 2.04 -0.12 17.38
N ASN A 103 1.34 -0.66 18.38
CA ASN A 103 0.27 0.00 19.12
C ASN A 103 0.70 1.19 19.99
N TYR A 104 1.98 1.55 20.00
CA TYR A 104 2.45 2.69 20.78
C TYR A 104 1.75 4.01 20.42
N TYR A 105 1.41 4.18 19.13
CA TYR A 105 0.72 5.36 18.62
C TYR A 105 -0.81 5.25 18.65
N ASP A 106 -1.36 4.11 19.08
CA ASP A 106 -2.80 3.95 19.18
C ASP A 106 -3.38 5.01 20.11
N VAL A 107 -4.45 5.62 19.65
CA VAL A 107 -5.21 6.62 20.39
C VAL A 107 -6.13 5.87 21.35
N ASP A 108 -6.28 6.38 22.57
CA ASP A 108 -7.25 5.80 23.51
C ASP A 108 -8.66 5.83 22.90
N PRO A 109 -9.48 4.79 23.13
CA PRO A 109 -10.83 4.73 22.57
C PRO A 109 -11.64 5.96 22.97
N THR A 110 -12.34 6.54 22.01
CA THR A 110 -13.28 7.66 22.24
C THR A 110 -14.70 7.25 21.82
N PRO A 111 -15.75 7.92 22.33
CA PRO A 111 -17.13 7.68 21.88
C PRO A 111 -17.42 8.14 20.44
N ALA A 112 -16.41 8.54 19.66
CA ALA A 112 -16.58 9.02 18.30
C ALA A 112 -17.07 7.90 17.37
N ALA A 113 -18.12 8.19 16.59
CA ALA A 113 -18.62 7.34 15.53
C ALA A 113 -18.15 7.81 14.14
N LEU A 114 -17.73 9.07 14.03
CA LEU A 114 -17.29 9.70 12.79
C LEU A 114 -16.00 10.50 13.01
N HIS A 115 -14.98 10.20 12.22
CA HIS A 115 -13.68 10.88 12.25
C HIS A 115 -13.48 11.68 10.96
N LEU A 116 -13.51 13.00 11.05
CA LEU A 116 -13.36 13.92 9.93
C LEU A 116 -11.95 14.52 9.91
N ARG A 117 -11.28 14.44 8.76
CA ARG A 117 -10.00 15.10 8.52
C ARG A 117 -10.26 16.43 7.83
N LEU A 118 -9.87 17.53 8.49
CA LEU A 118 -10.16 18.89 8.04
C LEU A 118 -8.88 19.52 7.48
N ALA A 119 -8.93 19.93 6.21
CA ALA A 119 -7.86 20.72 5.61
C ALA A 119 -8.08 22.20 5.95
N VAL A 120 -7.15 22.80 6.70
CA VAL A 120 -7.14 24.25 6.97
C VAL A 120 -6.33 24.92 5.87
N ASP A 121 -6.98 25.18 4.73
CA ASP A 121 -6.52 26.17 3.76
C ASP A 121 -7.22 27.51 4.04
N SER A 122 -6.68 28.61 3.53
CA SER A 122 -7.22 29.98 3.50
C SER A 122 -8.72 30.08 3.13
N THR A 123 -9.30 29.02 2.58
CA THR A 123 -10.70 28.95 2.13
C THR A 123 -11.61 28.09 3.00
N LEU A 124 -11.13 27.48 4.10
CA LEU A 124 -11.91 26.61 5.01
C LEU A 124 -12.80 25.56 4.30
N LYS A 125 -12.41 25.12 3.10
CA LYS A 125 -13.19 24.15 2.32
C LYS A 125 -12.98 22.72 2.83
N THR A 126 -14.04 22.11 3.33
CA THR A 126 -14.05 20.69 3.73
C THR A 126 -13.98 19.80 2.50
N ARG A 127 -12.94 18.96 2.40
CA ARG A 127 -12.81 17.93 1.36
C ARG A 127 -12.89 16.55 1.99
N VAL A 128 -13.91 15.78 1.63
CA VAL A 128 -14.01 14.36 2.01
C VAL A 128 -13.12 13.56 1.05
N THR A 129 -12.14 12.85 1.59
CA THR A 129 -11.27 11.95 0.80
C THR A 129 -11.79 10.52 0.96
N PRO A 130 -12.03 9.77 -0.13
CA PRO A 130 -12.47 8.38 -0.03
C PRO A 130 -11.43 7.53 0.71
N LYS A 131 -11.90 6.54 1.48
CA LYS A 131 -11.03 5.53 2.10
C LYS A 131 -10.60 4.55 1.00
N LEU A 132 -9.31 4.58 0.67
CA LEU A 132 -8.68 3.71 -0.32
C LEU A 132 -8.05 2.50 0.38
N VAL A 133 -7.61 1.50 -0.41
CA VAL A 133 -6.86 0.36 0.12
C VAL A 133 -5.57 0.85 0.77
N ASP A 134 -5.23 0.28 1.92
CA ASP A 134 -3.94 0.53 2.57
C ASP A 134 -2.84 -0.22 1.82
N ASP A 135 -1.98 0.52 1.12
CA ASP A 135 -0.95 -0.01 0.25
C ASP A 135 0.45 -0.02 0.89
N VAL A 136 0.55 0.32 2.17
CA VAL A 136 1.82 0.47 2.89
C VAL A 136 2.68 -0.78 2.81
N THR A 137 2.09 -1.94 3.11
CA THR A 137 2.78 -3.24 3.10
C THR A 137 3.18 -3.62 1.67
N LEU A 138 2.27 -3.47 0.72
CA LEU A 138 2.52 -3.77 -0.68
C LEU A 138 3.68 -2.94 -1.25
N ASN A 139 3.70 -1.63 -0.97
CA ASN A 139 4.76 -0.73 -1.43
C ASN A 139 6.14 -1.19 -0.91
N TYR A 140 6.22 -1.56 0.36
CA TYR A 140 7.47 -2.03 0.98
C TYR A 140 7.96 -3.35 0.39
N VAL A 141 7.06 -4.31 0.22
CA VAL A 141 7.38 -5.62 -0.33
C VAL A 141 7.86 -5.49 -1.78
N LEU A 142 7.14 -4.72 -2.62
CA LEU A 142 7.56 -4.47 -4.01
C LEU A 142 8.91 -3.76 -4.08
N ALA A 143 9.13 -2.74 -3.25
CA ALA A 143 10.42 -2.03 -3.19
C ALA A 143 11.56 -2.98 -2.83
N THR A 144 11.35 -3.87 -1.86
CA THR A 144 12.37 -4.81 -1.39
C THR A 144 12.65 -5.92 -2.40
N MET A 145 11.61 -6.51 -2.99
CA MET A 145 11.73 -7.62 -3.95
C MET A 145 12.38 -7.18 -5.27
N LEU A 146 12.09 -5.97 -5.75
CA LEU A 146 12.54 -5.50 -7.06
C LEU A 146 13.84 -4.68 -7.01
N ALA A 147 14.29 -4.27 -5.82
CA ALA A 147 15.53 -3.51 -5.65
C ALA A 147 16.79 -4.22 -6.18
N PRO A 148 17.01 -5.54 -5.93
CA PRO A 148 18.18 -6.24 -6.45
C PRO A 148 18.25 -6.23 -7.98
N ALA A 149 17.13 -6.52 -8.66
CA ALA A 149 17.07 -6.51 -10.11
C ALA A 149 17.27 -5.10 -10.69
N GLY A 150 16.75 -4.08 -10.02
CA GLY A 150 17.03 -2.68 -10.36
C GLY A 150 18.52 -2.33 -10.25
N ALA A 151 19.21 -2.84 -9.23
CA ALA A 151 20.65 -2.65 -9.06
C ALA A 151 21.47 -3.39 -10.13
N ILE A 152 21.17 -4.67 -10.38
CA ILE A 152 21.84 -5.51 -11.39
C ILE A 152 21.75 -4.87 -12.79
N SER A 153 20.57 -4.35 -13.13
CA SER A 153 20.29 -3.76 -14.44
C SER A 153 20.77 -2.32 -14.59
N ASN A 154 21.40 -1.74 -13.55
CA ASN A 154 21.75 -0.33 -13.47
C ASN A 154 20.55 0.59 -13.80
N TYR A 155 19.36 0.18 -13.36
CA TYR A 155 18.10 0.89 -13.59
C TYR A 155 17.71 1.08 -15.07
N ASP A 156 18.23 0.26 -15.99
CA ASP A 156 17.78 0.17 -17.38
C ASP A 156 17.04 -1.16 -17.58
N PHE A 157 15.75 -1.10 -17.90
CA PHE A 157 14.92 -2.31 -17.98
C PHE A 157 15.25 -3.21 -19.17
N ASN A 158 16.11 -2.77 -20.10
CA ASN A 158 16.66 -3.65 -21.14
C ASN A 158 17.71 -4.64 -20.59
N ASN A 159 18.31 -4.33 -19.44
CA ASN A 159 19.38 -5.13 -18.82
C ASN A 159 18.87 -6.07 -17.72
N LEU A 160 17.55 -6.22 -17.59
CA LEU A 160 16.94 -7.25 -16.75
C LEU A 160 17.16 -8.65 -17.35
N LEU A 161 16.78 -9.73 -16.65
CA LEU A 161 16.89 -11.10 -17.20
C LEU A 161 16.17 -11.20 -18.55
N VAL A 162 15.02 -10.52 -18.63
CA VAL A 162 14.25 -10.30 -19.85
C VAL A 162 13.95 -8.80 -19.96
N PRO A 163 14.25 -8.13 -21.09
CA PRO A 163 13.89 -6.74 -21.30
C PRO A 163 12.40 -6.47 -21.07
N TYR A 164 12.11 -5.41 -20.33
CA TYR A 164 10.78 -5.15 -19.78
C TYR A 164 10.28 -3.72 -20.00
N ARG A 165 8.96 -3.55 -20.12
CA ARG A 165 8.26 -2.27 -20.01
C ARG A 165 7.02 -2.38 -19.13
N ALA A 166 6.78 -1.36 -18.33
CA ALA A 166 5.53 -1.16 -17.61
C ALA A 166 4.74 0.01 -18.22
N VAL A 167 3.43 -0.15 -18.41
CA VAL A 167 2.57 0.92 -18.92
C VAL A 167 1.85 1.63 -17.77
N ALA A 168 1.88 2.95 -17.77
CA ALA A 168 1.15 3.80 -16.85
C ALA A 168 0.38 4.89 -17.62
N SER A 169 -0.53 5.58 -16.92
CA SER A 169 -1.31 6.70 -17.43
C SER A 169 -0.94 7.96 -16.66
N GLU A 170 -0.64 9.06 -17.34
CA GLU A 170 -0.49 10.35 -16.65
C GLU A 170 -1.87 10.85 -16.19
N VAL A 171 -1.98 11.25 -14.92
CA VAL A 171 -3.27 11.46 -14.23
C VAL A 171 -4.16 12.51 -14.89
N PHE A 172 -3.58 13.62 -15.38
CA PHE A 172 -4.36 14.79 -15.83
C PHE A 172 -4.49 14.88 -17.35
N THR A 173 -3.45 14.48 -18.07
CA THR A 173 -3.39 14.48 -19.54
C THR A 173 -3.92 13.18 -20.15
N ARG A 174 -3.99 12.10 -19.35
CA ARG A 174 -4.32 10.73 -19.80
C ARG A 174 -3.39 10.23 -20.90
N GLU A 175 -2.17 10.76 -20.95
CA GLU A 175 -1.15 10.27 -21.87
C GLU A 175 -0.60 8.94 -21.40
N LYS A 176 -0.34 8.05 -22.37
CA LYS A 176 0.31 6.77 -22.12
C LYS A 176 1.79 7.00 -21.81
N VAL A 177 2.22 6.52 -20.65
CA VAL A 177 3.61 6.58 -20.20
C VAL A 177 4.21 5.18 -20.23
N VAL A 178 5.16 4.95 -21.14
CA VAL A 178 5.93 3.70 -21.22
C VAL A 178 7.19 3.83 -20.37
N GLN A 179 7.28 3.01 -19.33
CA GLN A 179 8.38 3.04 -18.37
C GLN A 179 9.44 2.03 -18.75
N ARG A 180 10.67 2.51 -18.99
CA ARG A 180 11.81 1.77 -19.56
C ARG A 180 13.07 1.79 -18.69
N SER A 181 13.09 2.63 -17.66
CA SER A 181 14.24 2.80 -16.78
C SER A 181 13.79 3.43 -15.46
N GLY A 182 14.72 3.53 -14.51
CA GLY A 182 14.47 4.04 -13.17
C GLY A 182 14.21 2.94 -12.16
N SER A 183 13.52 3.26 -11.05
CA SER A 183 13.18 2.27 -10.05
C SER A 183 12.14 1.29 -10.60
N LEU A 184 12.48 -0.01 -10.62
CA LEU A 184 11.56 -1.04 -11.11
C LEU A 184 10.29 -1.12 -10.25
N SER A 185 10.41 -0.96 -8.92
CA SER A 185 9.25 -0.92 -8.02
C SER A 185 8.34 0.27 -8.29
N ASP A 186 8.91 1.43 -8.64
CA ASP A 186 8.10 2.61 -8.99
C ASP A 186 7.37 2.38 -10.30
N ALA A 187 8.04 1.78 -11.29
CA ALA A 187 7.42 1.46 -12.57
C ALA A 187 6.22 0.52 -12.42
N VAL A 188 6.40 -0.54 -11.64
CA VAL A 188 5.33 -1.48 -11.28
C VAL A 188 4.21 -0.79 -10.49
N ARG A 189 4.57 0.00 -9.46
CA ARG A 189 3.59 0.66 -8.61
C ARG A 189 2.76 1.72 -9.35
N ASN A 190 3.38 2.47 -10.26
CA ASN A 190 2.71 3.40 -11.17
C ASN A 190 1.71 2.65 -12.06
N SER A 191 2.14 1.52 -12.63
CA SER A 191 1.30 0.70 -13.49
C SER A 191 0.13 0.05 -12.76
N MET A 192 0.17 -0.05 -11.43
CA MET A 192 -0.88 -0.68 -10.59
C MET A 192 -1.76 0.34 -9.84
N ALA A 193 -1.51 1.65 -9.99
CA ALA A 193 -2.22 2.69 -9.25
C ALA A 193 -3.66 2.91 -9.81
N PHE A 194 -4.54 1.91 -9.71
CA PHE A 194 -5.88 2.00 -10.31
C PHE A 194 -6.73 3.04 -9.58
N PRO A 195 -7.42 3.96 -10.29
CA PRO A 195 -8.26 4.99 -9.68
C PRO A 195 -9.28 4.39 -8.71
N LEU A 196 -9.50 5.06 -7.57
CA LEU A 196 -10.41 4.65 -6.49
C LEU A 196 -10.01 3.36 -5.73
N ALA A 197 -9.00 2.62 -6.17
CA ALA A 197 -8.41 1.51 -5.42
C ALA A 197 -7.15 1.96 -4.67
N PHE A 198 -6.21 2.58 -5.39
CA PHE A 198 -4.88 2.94 -4.89
C PHE A 198 -4.57 4.41 -5.08
N ARG A 199 -3.72 4.97 -4.20
CA ARG A 199 -3.23 6.35 -4.36
C ARG A 199 -2.14 6.39 -5.44
N PRO A 200 -2.10 7.42 -6.30
CA PRO A 200 -0.99 7.58 -7.22
C PRO A 200 0.25 8.07 -6.46
N ILE A 201 1.42 7.56 -6.84
CA ILE A 201 2.69 8.02 -6.28
C ILE A 201 3.24 9.18 -7.12
N ARG A 202 3.84 10.17 -6.46
CA ARG A 202 4.44 11.32 -7.15
C ARG A 202 5.80 10.93 -7.72
N GLN A 203 6.05 11.25 -8.98
CA GLN A 203 7.33 11.01 -9.63
C GLN A 203 8.35 12.08 -9.25
N ALA A 204 9.63 11.84 -9.55
CA ALA A 204 10.71 12.81 -9.31
C ALA A 204 10.52 14.12 -10.11
N ASP A 205 9.91 14.03 -11.30
CA ASP A 205 9.54 15.18 -12.15
C ASP A 205 8.29 15.92 -11.65
N GLY A 206 7.67 15.44 -10.57
CA GLY A 206 6.51 16.04 -9.93
C GLY A 206 5.15 15.56 -10.44
N ARG A 207 5.10 14.77 -11.52
CA ARG A 207 3.85 14.22 -12.09
C ARG A 207 3.28 13.10 -11.23
N TYR A 208 1.99 12.81 -11.43
CA TYR A 208 1.34 11.63 -10.86
C TYR A 208 0.97 10.68 -11.98
N LEU A 209 1.14 9.39 -11.73
CA LEU A 209 0.78 8.34 -12.67
C LEU A 209 -0.29 7.44 -12.04
N PHE A 210 -1.31 7.12 -12.83
CA PHE A 210 -2.28 6.06 -12.57
C PHE A 210 -1.92 4.81 -13.37
N ASP A 211 -2.67 3.74 -13.06
CA ASP A 211 -2.63 2.47 -13.77
C ASP A 211 -2.73 2.65 -15.29
N GLY A 212 -1.90 1.93 -16.03
CA GLY A 212 -1.91 1.93 -17.49
C GLY A 212 -3.20 1.38 -18.08
N ALA A 213 -3.98 0.62 -17.31
CA ALA A 213 -5.27 0.09 -17.72
C ALA A 213 -6.22 1.19 -18.17
N VAL A 214 -6.07 2.41 -17.65
CA VAL A 214 -6.91 3.58 -18.02
C VAL A 214 -6.73 3.98 -19.50
N VAL A 215 -5.59 3.70 -20.10
CA VAL A 215 -5.21 4.16 -21.44
C VAL A 215 -4.85 3.04 -22.40
N ASP A 216 -4.24 1.96 -21.91
CA ASP A 216 -3.76 0.83 -22.71
C ASP A 216 -3.60 -0.42 -21.80
N ASN A 217 -4.73 -1.09 -21.56
CA ASN A 217 -4.78 -2.26 -20.68
C ASN A 217 -4.13 -3.51 -21.30
N PHE A 218 -4.07 -3.58 -22.64
CA PHE A 218 -3.48 -4.70 -23.37
C PHE A 218 -2.42 -4.20 -24.37
N PRO A 219 -1.19 -3.92 -23.88
CA PRO A 219 -0.23 -3.04 -24.55
C PRO A 219 0.58 -3.70 -25.68
N THR A 220 -0.13 -4.33 -26.63
CA THR A 220 0.48 -4.93 -27.83
C THR A 220 1.10 -3.88 -28.76
N GLY A 221 0.56 -2.66 -28.78
CA GLY A 221 1.17 -1.53 -29.47
C GLY A 221 2.56 -1.20 -28.92
N VAL A 222 2.69 -1.08 -27.60
CA VAL A 222 3.97 -0.82 -26.93
C VAL A 222 4.99 -1.94 -27.23
N MET A 223 4.55 -3.20 -27.21
CA MET A 223 5.41 -4.34 -27.59
C MET A 223 5.96 -4.21 -29.01
N ARG A 224 5.10 -3.83 -29.98
CA ARG A 224 5.53 -3.60 -31.36
C ARG A 224 6.50 -2.43 -31.47
N ASP A 225 6.19 -1.31 -30.82
CA ASP A 225 6.94 -0.07 -31.00
C ASP A 225 8.33 -0.16 -30.34
N GLU A 226 8.41 -0.72 -29.14
CA GLU A 226 9.62 -0.77 -28.32
C GLU A 226 10.55 -1.93 -28.69
N PHE A 227 10.01 -3.10 -29.02
CA PHE A 227 10.80 -4.33 -29.15
C PHE A 227 10.71 -5.00 -30.52
N LYS A 228 9.65 -4.75 -31.29
CA LYS A 228 9.46 -5.30 -32.65
C LYS A 228 9.70 -6.82 -32.74
N PRO A 229 9.08 -7.65 -31.88
CA PRO A 229 9.26 -9.10 -31.94
C PRO A 229 8.62 -9.70 -33.20
N ASP A 230 9.11 -10.87 -33.62
CA ASP A 230 8.53 -11.63 -34.74
C ASP A 230 7.16 -12.23 -34.37
N ILE A 231 6.97 -12.59 -33.10
CA ILE A 231 5.73 -13.14 -32.55
C ILE A 231 5.36 -12.42 -31.25
N ILE A 232 4.09 -12.03 -31.13
CA ILE A 232 3.50 -11.57 -29.88
C ILE A 232 2.62 -12.68 -29.30
N ILE A 233 2.90 -13.08 -28.07
CA ILE A 233 1.98 -13.85 -27.23
C ILE A 233 1.33 -12.85 -26.29
N GLY A 234 0.01 -12.65 -26.43
CA GLY A 234 -0.75 -11.73 -25.61
C GLY A 234 -1.69 -12.48 -24.68
N VAL A 235 -1.56 -12.24 -23.37
CA VAL A 235 -2.42 -12.80 -22.33
C VAL A 235 -3.33 -11.70 -21.83
N ASN A 236 -4.63 -11.85 -22.09
CA ASN A 236 -5.64 -10.92 -21.60
C ASN A 236 -6.48 -11.55 -20.50
N VAL A 237 -6.47 -10.92 -19.33
CA VAL A 237 -7.30 -11.22 -18.16
C VAL A 237 -8.32 -10.11 -17.87
N GLY A 238 -8.22 -9.01 -18.60
CA GLY A 238 -9.18 -7.91 -18.57
C GLY A 238 -10.40 -8.20 -19.43
N ASP A 239 -11.35 -7.29 -19.40
CA ASP A 239 -12.57 -7.42 -20.19
C ASP A 239 -12.27 -7.20 -21.69
N VAL A 240 -13.06 -7.86 -22.53
CA VAL A 240 -13.06 -7.70 -24.00
C VAL A 240 -14.36 -7.05 -24.43
N ALA A 241 -14.33 -6.31 -25.53
CA ALA A 241 -15.50 -5.56 -25.97
C ALA A 241 -16.59 -6.55 -26.39
N PHE A 242 -17.81 -6.36 -25.89
CA PHE A 242 -18.93 -7.17 -26.32
C PHE A 242 -19.33 -6.79 -27.74
N ASN A 243 -19.35 -7.76 -28.65
CA ASN A 243 -19.81 -7.55 -30.03
C ASN A 243 -21.33 -7.26 -30.11
N LYS A 244 -22.10 -7.65 -29.08
CA LYS A 244 -23.54 -7.41 -28.94
C LYS A 244 -23.85 -7.10 -27.48
N TYR A 245 -24.87 -6.26 -27.24
CA TYR A 245 -25.28 -5.90 -25.89
C TYR A 245 -25.72 -7.15 -25.09
N PRO A 246 -25.12 -7.42 -23.91
CA PRO A 246 -25.34 -8.66 -23.17
C PRO A 246 -26.61 -8.60 -22.29
N LYS A 247 -27.80 -8.61 -22.91
CA LYS A 247 -29.12 -8.48 -22.23
C LYS A 247 -29.38 -9.47 -21.09
N GLU A 248 -28.69 -10.61 -21.08
CA GLU A 248 -28.89 -11.67 -20.09
C GLU A 248 -27.97 -11.52 -18.86
N LYS A 249 -26.94 -10.66 -18.96
CA LYS A 249 -25.91 -10.47 -17.92
C LYS A 249 -25.70 -8.99 -17.57
N ASP A 250 -26.51 -8.07 -18.12
CA ASP A 250 -26.31 -6.63 -17.99
C ASP A 250 -26.44 -6.16 -16.53
N ASP A 251 -27.44 -6.62 -15.78
CA ASP A 251 -27.57 -6.35 -14.34
C ASP A 251 -26.32 -6.77 -13.53
N GLN A 252 -25.73 -7.92 -13.86
CA GLN A 252 -24.50 -8.41 -13.23
C GLN A 252 -23.30 -7.54 -13.62
N LEU A 253 -23.19 -7.15 -14.90
CA LEU A 253 -22.11 -6.32 -15.43
C LEU A 253 -22.20 -4.86 -14.94
N LEU A 254 -23.40 -4.40 -14.55
CA LEU A 254 -23.58 -3.08 -13.94
C LEU A 254 -22.82 -2.95 -12.61
N THR A 255 -22.67 -4.03 -11.84
CA THR A 255 -21.92 -4.01 -10.58
C THR A 255 -20.41 -3.80 -10.74
N SER A 256 -19.83 -4.11 -11.90
CA SER A 256 -18.41 -3.89 -12.23
C SER A 256 -18.17 -2.74 -13.20
N THR A 257 -19.22 -1.97 -13.54
CA THR A 257 -19.18 -0.95 -14.59
C THR A 257 -18.14 0.15 -14.37
N LEU A 258 -17.84 0.53 -13.12
CA LEU A 258 -16.81 1.53 -12.85
C LEU A 258 -15.40 1.06 -13.26
N ILE A 259 -15.08 -0.22 -13.07
CA ILE A 259 -13.79 -0.80 -13.49
C ILE A 259 -13.76 -0.94 -15.01
N PHE A 260 -14.88 -1.39 -15.60
CA PHE A 260 -15.03 -1.54 -17.05
C PHE A 260 -14.90 -0.19 -17.79
N LEU A 261 -15.60 0.85 -17.36
CA LEU A 261 -15.51 2.21 -17.93
C LEU A 261 -14.16 2.87 -17.65
N GLY A 262 -13.54 2.54 -16.52
CA GLY A 262 -12.24 3.05 -16.13
C GLY A 262 -11.07 2.40 -16.87
N SER A 263 -11.30 1.29 -17.58
CA SER A 263 -10.26 0.53 -18.27
C SER A 263 -10.43 0.58 -19.79
N ASN A 264 -9.31 0.64 -20.50
CA ASN A 264 -9.26 0.38 -21.92
C ASN A 264 -9.50 -1.11 -22.17
N VAL A 265 -10.35 -1.41 -23.16
CA VAL A 265 -10.79 -2.77 -23.45
C VAL A 265 -9.84 -3.41 -24.46
N ALA A 266 -9.48 -4.68 -24.26
CA ALA A 266 -8.49 -5.34 -25.11
C ALA A 266 -9.03 -5.59 -26.54
N ASP A 267 -8.26 -5.18 -27.54
CA ASP A 267 -8.45 -5.60 -28.93
C ASP A 267 -7.76 -6.96 -29.14
N THR A 268 -8.56 -8.01 -29.38
CA THR A 268 -8.08 -9.39 -29.56
C THR A 268 -7.27 -9.57 -30.86
N THR A 269 -7.48 -8.72 -31.86
CA THR A 269 -6.76 -8.76 -33.14
C THR A 269 -5.39 -8.07 -33.06
N SER A 270 -5.17 -7.30 -31.99
CA SER A 270 -3.97 -6.49 -31.80
C SER A 270 -2.68 -7.30 -31.61
N VAL A 271 -2.73 -8.61 -31.38
CA VAL A 271 -1.54 -9.49 -31.38
C VAL A 271 -0.96 -9.70 -32.79
N GLY A 272 -1.70 -9.30 -33.84
CA GLY A 272 -1.29 -9.44 -35.24
C GLY A 272 -1.54 -10.83 -35.82
N LYS A 273 -1.43 -10.96 -37.15
CA LYS A 273 -1.78 -12.17 -37.91
C LYS A 273 -1.10 -13.45 -37.41
N ASN A 274 0.16 -13.34 -37.00
CA ASN A 274 0.97 -14.46 -36.50
C ASN A 274 1.01 -14.52 -34.96
N GLY A 275 0.41 -13.57 -34.25
CA GLY A 275 0.39 -13.52 -32.79
C GLY A 275 -0.58 -14.54 -32.18
N ILE A 276 -0.33 -14.88 -30.92
CA ILE A 276 -1.15 -15.82 -30.14
C ILE A 276 -1.89 -15.03 -29.07
N PHE A 277 -3.21 -15.08 -29.10
CA PHE A 277 -4.07 -14.53 -28.05
C PHE A 277 -4.51 -15.63 -27.08
N ILE A 278 -4.21 -15.43 -25.80
CA ILE A 278 -4.59 -16.29 -24.69
C ILE A 278 -5.55 -15.50 -23.80
N GLN A 279 -6.73 -16.06 -23.54
CA GLN A 279 -7.70 -15.49 -22.62
C GLN A 279 -8.18 -16.60 -21.69
N PRO A 280 -7.78 -16.58 -20.41
CA PRO A 280 -8.33 -17.48 -19.40
C PRO A 280 -9.84 -17.28 -19.23
N ASP A 281 -10.55 -18.38 -18.96
CA ASP A 281 -11.96 -18.33 -18.61
C ASP A 281 -12.10 -17.95 -17.14
N LEU A 282 -12.51 -16.71 -16.88
CA LEU A 282 -12.56 -16.09 -15.56
C LEU A 282 -13.99 -15.72 -15.15
N ASP A 283 -15.00 -16.37 -15.73
CA ASP A 283 -16.41 -16.09 -15.40
C ASP A 283 -16.66 -16.32 -13.91
N GLY A 284 -17.40 -15.39 -13.28
CA GLY A 284 -17.65 -15.42 -11.83
C GLY A 284 -16.45 -15.06 -10.93
N ILE A 285 -15.34 -14.56 -11.48
CA ILE A 285 -14.19 -14.03 -10.70
C ILE A 285 -14.05 -12.53 -10.91
N THR A 286 -14.03 -11.78 -9.81
CA THR A 286 -13.89 -10.32 -9.84
C THR A 286 -12.43 -9.87 -9.77
N ALA A 287 -12.16 -8.60 -10.09
CA ALA A 287 -10.83 -8.01 -9.94
C ALA A 287 -10.38 -7.89 -8.46
N ALA A 288 -11.27 -8.11 -7.50
CA ALA A 288 -10.99 -8.05 -6.06
C ALA A 288 -10.86 -9.44 -5.40
N ASP A 289 -11.09 -10.54 -6.13
CA ASP A 289 -11.09 -11.92 -5.60
C ASP A 289 -9.67 -12.49 -5.37
N PHE A 290 -8.86 -11.78 -4.60
CA PHE A 290 -7.47 -12.18 -4.32
C PHE A 290 -7.36 -13.49 -3.54
N ASN A 291 -8.44 -13.95 -2.88
CA ASN A 291 -8.49 -15.22 -2.17
C ASN A 291 -8.53 -16.45 -3.10
N LYS A 292 -8.82 -16.30 -4.41
CA LYS A 292 -8.94 -17.40 -5.38
C LYS A 292 -7.63 -17.72 -6.11
N VAL A 293 -6.47 -17.50 -5.48
CA VAL A 293 -5.13 -17.61 -6.12
C VAL A 293 -4.92 -18.94 -6.86
N ARG A 294 -5.13 -20.09 -6.19
CA ARG A 294 -4.91 -21.41 -6.80
C ARG A 294 -5.76 -21.62 -8.05
N GLN A 295 -7.04 -21.24 -7.97
CA GLN A 295 -7.97 -21.34 -9.08
C GLN A 295 -7.52 -20.46 -10.25
N LEU A 296 -7.13 -19.21 -9.98
CA LEU A 296 -6.66 -18.27 -11.00
C LEU A 296 -5.41 -18.79 -11.72
N VAL A 297 -4.41 -19.29 -10.99
CA VAL A 297 -3.21 -19.91 -11.59
C VAL A 297 -3.60 -21.09 -12.49
N GLN A 298 -4.46 -21.99 -11.99
CA GLN A 298 -4.91 -23.15 -12.76
C GLN A 298 -5.67 -22.76 -14.04
N LEU A 299 -6.53 -21.75 -14.00
CA LEU A 299 -7.25 -21.25 -15.17
C LEU A 299 -6.29 -20.66 -16.21
N GLY A 300 -5.23 -19.98 -15.76
CA GLY A 300 -4.14 -19.52 -16.61
C GLY A 300 -3.40 -20.67 -17.32
N GLU A 301 -3.07 -21.73 -16.59
CA GLU A 301 -2.45 -22.93 -17.18
C GLU A 301 -3.32 -23.56 -18.25
N GLN A 302 -4.60 -23.79 -17.94
CA GLN A 302 -5.56 -24.37 -18.88
C GLN A 302 -5.71 -23.53 -20.15
N ALA A 303 -5.70 -22.21 -20.02
CA ALA A 303 -5.80 -21.30 -21.15
C ALA A 303 -4.57 -21.36 -22.06
N ALA A 304 -3.38 -21.47 -21.47
CA ALA A 304 -2.14 -21.64 -22.22
C ALA A 304 -2.08 -23.00 -22.92
N ASP A 305 -2.49 -24.07 -22.24
CA ASP A 305 -2.52 -25.43 -22.80
C ASP A 305 -3.43 -25.51 -24.04
N LYS A 306 -4.62 -24.87 -24.00
CA LYS A 306 -5.53 -24.77 -25.15
C LYS A 306 -4.91 -24.09 -26.38
N LYS A 307 -3.88 -23.25 -26.19
CA LYS A 307 -3.17 -22.55 -27.28
C LYS A 307 -1.79 -23.16 -27.56
N MET A 308 -1.38 -24.19 -26.84
CA MET A 308 -0.03 -24.73 -26.89
C MET A 308 0.33 -25.28 -28.26
N GLU A 309 -0.55 -26.06 -28.88
CA GLU A 309 -0.31 -26.58 -30.24
C GLU A 309 -0.03 -25.46 -31.25
N LEU A 310 -0.85 -24.39 -31.20
CA LEU A 310 -0.67 -23.21 -32.04
C LEU A 310 0.65 -22.48 -31.75
N MET A 311 0.99 -22.31 -30.47
CA MET A 311 2.25 -21.69 -30.05
C MET A 311 3.44 -22.49 -30.55
N LEU A 312 3.46 -23.81 -30.36
CA LEU A 312 4.55 -24.68 -30.79
C LEU A 312 4.70 -24.75 -32.32
N LYS A 313 3.61 -24.56 -33.06
CA LYS A 313 3.62 -24.47 -34.53
C LYS A 313 4.21 -23.15 -35.03
N ARG A 314 3.90 -22.03 -34.37
CA ARG A 314 4.29 -20.68 -34.83
C ARG A 314 5.67 -20.26 -34.30
N VAL A 315 5.94 -20.57 -33.03
CA VAL A 315 7.23 -20.37 -32.41
C VAL A 315 8.05 -21.62 -32.70
N GLN A 316 9.06 -21.54 -33.56
CA GLN A 316 9.91 -22.68 -33.90
C GLN A 316 11.11 -22.80 -32.94
N ARG A 317 11.58 -21.67 -32.42
CA ARG A 317 12.66 -21.63 -31.43
C ARG A 317 12.22 -22.29 -30.12
N ARG A 318 13.12 -23.04 -29.48
CA ARG A 318 12.92 -23.61 -28.15
C ARG A 318 13.98 -23.08 -27.19
N GLU A 319 13.54 -22.72 -26.00
CA GLU A 319 14.43 -22.32 -24.92
C GLU A 319 15.00 -23.56 -24.24
N ASP A 320 16.32 -23.64 -24.08
CA ASP A 320 16.93 -24.68 -23.26
C ASP A 320 16.66 -24.37 -21.78
N THR A 321 15.94 -25.26 -21.12
CA THR A 321 15.58 -25.14 -19.71
C THR A 321 16.81 -25.03 -18.80
N LEU A 322 17.88 -25.78 -19.09
CA LEU A 322 19.10 -25.73 -18.27
C LEU A 322 19.83 -24.40 -18.48
N ALA A 323 19.98 -23.96 -19.73
CA ALA A 323 20.58 -22.67 -20.04
C ALA A 323 19.79 -21.50 -19.43
N LEU A 324 18.46 -21.53 -19.48
CA LEU A 324 17.61 -20.53 -18.83
C LEU A 324 17.83 -20.47 -17.32
N GLN A 325 17.86 -21.63 -16.65
CA GLN A 325 18.14 -21.70 -15.21
C GLN A 325 19.53 -21.18 -14.86
N GLN A 326 20.55 -21.49 -15.67
CA GLN A 326 21.91 -20.96 -15.51
C GLN A 326 21.95 -19.44 -15.69
N ARG A 327 21.29 -18.89 -16.73
CA ARG A 327 21.19 -17.44 -16.94
C ARG A 327 20.47 -16.75 -15.77
N ARG A 328 19.39 -17.35 -15.27
CA ARG A 328 18.63 -16.85 -14.11
C ARG A 328 19.51 -16.81 -12.85
N ARG A 329 20.20 -17.91 -12.55
CA ARG A 329 21.11 -17.99 -11.41
C ARG A 329 22.25 -16.98 -11.54
N ALA A 330 22.90 -16.92 -12.70
CA ALA A 330 23.97 -15.96 -12.97
C ALA A 330 23.50 -14.49 -12.91
N PHE A 331 22.22 -14.22 -13.19
CA PHE A 331 21.61 -12.90 -12.99
C PHE A 331 21.41 -12.61 -11.50
N GLN A 332 20.81 -13.55 -10.76
CA GLN A 332 20.55 -13.41 -9.32
C GLN A 332 21.85 -13.31 -8.49
N ASP A 333 22.90 -14.05 -8.85
CA ASP A 333 24.20 -14.05 -8.17
C ASP A 333 24.93 -12.69 -8.29
N LYS A 334 24.52 -11.81 -9.23
CA LYS A 334 25.01 -10.43 -9.34
C LYS A 334 24.37 -9.47 -8.34
N ALA A 335 23.33 -9.89 -7.63
CA ALA A 335 22.62 -9.04 -6.68
C ALA A 335 23.57 -8.54 -5.59
N PRO A 336 23.69 -7.21 -5.39
CA PRO A 336 24.45 -6.68 -4.28
C PRO A 336 23.87 -7.14 -2.95
N ARG A 337 24.74 -7.32 -1.95
CA ARG A 337 24.32 -7.64 -0.58
C ARG A 337 23.30 -6.60 -0.09
N PRO A 338 22.24 -7.01 0.61
CA PRO A 338 21.17 -6.12 1.08
C PRO A 338 21.61 -5.31 2.30
N ASP A 339 22.70 -4.57 2.17
CA ASP A 339 23.28 -3.70 3.18
C ASP A 339 22.86 -2.26 2.91
N PHE A 340 22.23 -1.60 3.88
CA PHE A 340 21.68 -0.26 3.69
C PHE A 340 22.55 0.79 4.37
N LYS A 341 23.08 1.76 3.61
CA LYS A 341 24.02 2.76 4.13
C LYS A 341 23.34 4.02 4.62
N GLN A 342 22.23 4.39 3.99
CA GLN A 342 21.61 5.69 4.19
C GLN A 342 20.08 5.63 4.12
N ILE A 343 19.46 6.53 4.89
CA ILE A 343 18.03 6.81 4.83
C ILE A 343 17.84 8.27 4.43
N THR A 344 17.16 8.47 3.31
CA THR A 344 16.78 9.78 2.78
C THR A 344 15.29 9.98 2.94
N VAL A 345 14.88 11.22 3.19
CA VAL A 345 13.47 11.57 3.40
C VAL A 345 13.16 12.76 2.51
N GLN A 346 12.06 12.68 1.77
CA GLN A 346 11.55 13.75 0.91
C GLN A 346 10.06 13.95 1.16
N GLY A 347 9.48 15.00 0.57
CA GLY A 347 8.06 15.34 0.75
C GLY A 347 7.75 16.14 2.03
N LEU A 348 8.72 16.26 2.94
CA LEU A 348 8.62 17.04 4.18
C LEU A 348 9.68 18.15 4.26
N PRO A 349 9.40 19.28 4.95
CA PRO A 349 10.40 20.27 5.33
C PRO A 349 11.60 19.66 6.05
N ARG A 350 12.80 20.21 5.85
CA ARG A 350 14.07 19.65 6.40
C ARG A 350 14.01 19.35 7.90
N GLN A 351 13.40 20.23 8.69
CA GLN A 351 13.28 20.06 10.16
C GLN A 351 12.44 18.83 10.55
N GLN A 352 11.46 18.44 9.73
CA GLN A 352 10.59 17.28 9.97
C GLN A 352 11.21 15.97 9.46
N GLN A 353 12.13 16.02 8.49
CA GLN A 353 12.79 14.83 7.97
C GLN A 353 13.58 14.08 9.04
N ASP A 354 14.20 14.81 9.99
CA ASP A 354 14.92 14.19 11.11
C ASP A 354 14.00 13.42 12.05
N PHE A 355 12.75 13.83 12.20
CA PHE A 355 11.75 13.08 12.97
C PHE A 355 11.51 11.71 12.33
N VAL A 356 11.34 11.66 11.01
CA VAL A 356 11.16 10.41 10.25
C VAL A 356 12.40 9.50 10.33
N ARG A 357 13.61 10.06 10.23
CA ARG A 357 14.85 9.28 10.32
C ARG A 357 15.00 8.55 11.67
N ARG A 358 14.45 9.08 12.76
CA ARG A 358 14.56 8.48 14.12
C ARG A 358 13.79 7.17 14.29
N PHE A 359 12.87 6.83 13.39
CA PHE A 359 12.17 5.53 13.42
C PHE A 359 13.09 4.37 13.04
N PHE A 360 14.13 4.66 12.26
CA PHE A 360 15.07 3.69 11.77
C PHE A 360 16.32 3.68 12.65
N VAL A 361 16.49 2.59 13.40
CA VAL A 361 17.61 2.39 14.31
C VAL A 361 18.57 1.43 13.64
N ARG A 362 19.88 1.72 13.69
CA ARG A 362 20.94 0.83 13.19
C ARG A 362 21.86 0.38 14.31
N ASN A 363 22.43 -0.81 14.15
CA ASN A 363 23.55 -1.29 14.94
C ASN A 363 24.82 -1.22 14.09
N GLY A 364 25.79 -0.38 14.46
CA GLY A 364 27.02 -0.18 13.70
C GLY A 364 26.90 0.90 12.61
N THR A 365 27.53 0.68 11.46
CA THR A 365 27.69 1.68 10.39
C THR A 365 26.60 1.61 9.31
N SER A 366 25.85 0.51 9.23
CA SER A 366 24.78 0.29 8.24
C SER A 366 23.50 -0.27 8.89
N TYR A 367 22.41 -0.29 8.13
CA TYR A 367 21.12 -0.85 8.53
C TYR A 367 20.98 -2.24 7.90
N SER A 368 20.57 -3.22 8.71
CA SER A 368 20.16 -4.53 8.21
C SER A 368 18.78 -4.43 7.53
N PRO A 369 18.39 -5.42 6.69
CA PRO A 369 17.04 -5.49 6.15
C PRO A 369 15.96 -5.49 7.25
N GLY A 370 16.24 -6.10 8.41
CA GLY A 370 15.33 -6.09 9.56
C GLY A 370 15.18 -4.71 10.18
N ASP A 371 16.26 -3.94 10.29
CA ASP A 371 16.23 -2.55 10.80
C ASP A 371 15.38 -1.64 9.91
N ILE A 372 15.51 -1.81 8.59
CA ILE A 372 14.73 -1.09 7.58
C ILE A 372 13.25 -1.46 7.67
N GLU A 373 12.95 -2.76 7.73
CA GLU A 373 11.59 -3.25 7.84
C GLU A 373 10.91 -2.74 9.11
N GLU A 374 11.58 -2.89 10.26
CA GLU A 374 11.03 -2.49 11.54
C GLU A 374 10.81 -0.97 11.61
N GLY A 375 11.79 -0.19 11.15
CA GLY A 375 11.66 1.27 11.10
C GLY A 375 10.52 1.74 10.20
N TYR A 376 10.33 1.09 9.04
CA TYR A 376 9.24 1.41 8.12
C TYR A 376 7.87 1.15 8.75
N TYR A 377 7.67 -0.04 9.36
CA TYR A 377 6.38 -0.35 9.99
C TYR A 377 6.12 0.48 11.26
N ARG A 378 7.16 0.87 12.02
CA ARG A 378 6.99 1.83 13.14
C ARG A 378 6.53 3.21 12.64
N LEU A 379 7.03 3.66 11.49
CA LEU A 379 6.69 4.95 10.89
C LEU A 379 5.25 4.99 10.37
N VAL A 380 4.83 3.97 9.63
CA VAL A 380 3.50 3.93 8.97
C VAL A 380 2.34 3.69 9.93
N ASN A 381 2.60 3.11 11.11
CA ASN A 381 1.61 3.00 12.20
C ASN A 381 1.37 4.35 12.92
N ASN A 382 2.06 5.43 12.53
CA ASN A 382 1.83 6.77 13.05
C ASN A 382 0.76 7.51 12.21
N ASP A 383 -0.33 7.95 12.87
CA ASP A 383 -1.48 8.59 12.22
C ASP A 383 -1.20 9.96 11.58
N PHE A 384 -0.05 10.57 11.91
CA PHE A 384 0.38 11.87 11.41
C PHE A 384 0.83 11.84 9.96
N PHE A 385 1.39 10.71 9.50
CA PHE A 385 1.85 10.58 8.12
C PHE A 385 0.78 9.93 7.26
N ASN A 386 0.69 10.39 6.02
CA ASN A 386 -0.05 9.70 4.98
C ASN A 386 0.85 9.47 3.77
N ASN A 387 0.52 8.48 2.94
CA ASN A 387 1.23 8.15 1.70
C ASN A 387 2.74 7.96 1.92
N VAL A 388 3.13 7.25 2.97
CA VAL A 388 4.55 6.93 3.21
C VAL A 388 4.97 5.90 2.17
N TYR A 389 5.76 6.33 1.18
CA TYR A 389 6.18 5.49 0.07
C TYR A 389 7.69 5.22 0.11
N PRO A 390 8.12 3.94 0.18
CA PRO A 390 9.52 3.56 0.18
C PRO A 390 10.09 3.42 -1.24
N ARG A 391 11.33 3.89 -1.42
CA ARG A 391 12.14 3.68 -2.64
C ARG A 391 13.47 3.12 -2.22
N ILE A 392 13.84 1.95 -2.73
CA ILE A 392 15.14 1.33 -2.42
C ILE A 392 16.01 1.41 -3.67
N ARG A 393 17.16 2.07 -3.56
CA ARG A 393 18.13 2.20 -4.66
C ARG A 393 19.53 1.90 -4.17
N TYR A 394 20.30 1.15 -4.95
CA TYR A 394 21.71 0.89 -4.74
C TYR A 394 22.54 2.11 -5.17
N ASP A 395 23.41 2.57 -4.27
CA ASP A 395 24.39 3.61 -4.53
C ASP A 395 25.75 2.94 -4.75
N GLN A 396 26.25 3.05 -5.99
CA GLN A 396 27.55 2.48 -6.37
C GLN A 396 28.72 3.14 -5.62
N LYS A 397 28.60 4.40 -5.19
CA LYS A 397 29.68 5.09 -4.47
C LYS A 397 29.78 4.63 -3.01
N GLN A 398 28.65 4.30 -2.40
CA GLN A 398 28.58 3.85 -1.00
C GLN A 398 28.62 2.33 -0.88
N GLU A 399 28.63 1.61 -2.01
CA GLU A 399 28.55 0.15 -2.10
C GLU A 399 27.41 -0.43 -1.25
N GLY A 400 26.23 0.15 -1.33
CA GLY A 400 25.07 -0.30 -0.57
C GLY A 400 23.77 0.39 -0.95
N TYR A 401 22.67 -0.09 -0.37
CA TYR A 401 21.34 0.44 -0.63
C TYR A 401 21.06 1.72 0.17
N VAL A 402 20.28 2.60 -0.43
CA VAL A 402 19.71 3.81 0.16
C VAL A 402 18.20 3.62 0.17
N LEU A 403 17.61 3.73 1.37
CA LEU A 403 16.16 3.80 1.52
C LEU A 403 15.74 5.27 1.43
N GLY A 404 15.03 5.62 0.37
CA GLY A 404 14.28 6.87 0.26
C GLY A 404 12.86 6.70 0.79
N ILE A 405 12.44 7.60 1.67
CA ILE A 405 11.06 7.70 2.13
C ILE A 405 10.44 8.98 1.59
N ASP A 406 9.42 8.85 0.76
CA ASP A 406 8.53 9.96 0.40
C ASP A 406 7.38 9.96 1.39
N ALA A 407 7.41 10.90 2.34
CA ALA A 407 6.39 11.03 3.37
C ALA A 407 5.63 12.32 3.18
N ARG A 408 4.33 12.29 3.46
CA ARG A 408 3.49 13.48 3.49
C ARG A 408 2.79 13.61 4.81
N GLN A 409 2.60 14.86 5.18
CA GLN A 409 1.85 15.23 6.36
C GLN A 409 0.35 15.01 6.09
N ASN A 410 -0.32 14.35 7.02
CA ASN A 410 -1.77 14.23 7.02
C ASN A 410 -2.43 15.56 7.44
N SER A 411 -3.76 15.66 7.40
CA SER A 411 -4.46 16.86 7.88
C SER A 411 -4.13 17.11 9.35
N ASN A 412 -3.66 18.32 9.66
CA ASN A 412 -3.25 18.70 11.01
C ASN A 412 -4.44 18.83 11.95
N LEU A 413 -5.63 19.08 11.42
CA LEU A 413 -6.86 19.24 12.16
C LEU A 413 -7.77 18.03 11.92
N THR A 414 -8.22 17.41 13.00
CA THR A 414 -9.26 16.39 12.97
C THR A 414 -10.43 16.82 13.84
N ALA A 415 -11.63 16.44 13.43
CA ALA A 415 -12.85 16.61 14.19
C ALA A 415 -13.54 15.25 14.35
N ASP A 416 -13.95 14.94 15.58
CA ASP A 416 -14.55 13.68 15.97
C ASP A 416 -15.98 13.95 16.44
N LEU A 417 -16.93 13.16 15.96
CA LEU A 417 -18.34 13.29 16.32
C LEU A 417 -18.87 11.93 16.77
N GLY A 418 -19.59 11.89 17.88
CA GLY A 418 -20.13 10.67 18.46
C GLY A 418 -21.47 10.87 19.13
N VAL A 419 -22.21 9.78 19.26
CA VAL A 419 -23.48 9.73 19.99
C VAL A 419 -23.47 8.46 20.81
N MET A 420 -23.74 8.59 22.12
CA MET A 420 -24.01 7.47 22.99
C MET A 420 -25.50 7.42 23.28
N LEU A 421 -26.15 6.33 22.90
CA LEU A 421 -27.55 6.07 23.20
C LEU A 421 -27.64 4.97 24.25
N SER A 422 -28.48 5.19 25.25
CA SER A 422 -28.73 4.28 26.36
C SER A 422 -30.22 4.27 26.71
N THR A 423 -30.71 3.13 27.17
CA THR A 423 -32.04 3.00 27.79
C THR A 423 -32.11 3.70 29.15
N ARG A 424 -30.96 4.06 29.72
CA ARG A 424 -30.84 4.90 30.92
C ARG A 424 -30.59 6.35 30.53
N SER A 425 -30.58 7.25 31.52
CA SER A 425 -30.40 8.70 31.37
C SER A 425 -29.02 9.16 30.86
N MET A 426 -28.23 8.26 30.29
CA MET A 426 -26.84 8.46 29.90
C MET A 426 -26.74 8.70 28.39
N ASN A 427 -27.71 9.38 27.79
CA ASN A 427 -27.66 9.73 26.38
C ASN A 427 -26.83 11.00 26.20
N ASN A 428 -25.77 10.92 25.39
CA ASN A 428 -24.77 11.99 25.29
C ASN A 428 -24.35 12.20 23.82
N PHE A 429 -24.07 13.45 23.47
CA PHE A 429 -23.30 13.80 22.28
C PHE A 429 -21.82 13.93 22.63
N TYR A 430 -20.95 13.49 21.73
CA TYR A 430 -19.51 13.64 21.84
C TYR A 430 -18.99 14.48 20.68
N ILE A 431 -18.17 15.47 20.99
CA ILE A 431 -17.48 16.30 19.99
C ILE A 431 -16.01 16.38 20.42
N GLY A 432 -15.12 15.98 19.54
CA GLY A 432 -13.67 16.04 19.75
C GLY A 432 -12.99 16.81 18.64
N GLY A 433 -11.85 17.40 18.95
CA GLY A 433 -10.97 18.04 17.99
C GLY A 433 -9.52 17.79 18.37
N ALA A 434 -8.66 17.57 17.37
CA ALA A 434 -7.23 17.48 17.59
C ALA A 434 -6.45 18.29 16.55
N TYR A 435 -5.47 19.06 17.03
CA TYR A 435 -4.51 19.76 16.21
C TYR A 435 -3.11 19.16 16.41
N ARG A 436 -2.47 18.73 15.31
CA ARG A 436 -1.13 18.13 15.29
C ARG A 436 -0.15 19.06 14.60
N TYR A 437 0.96 19.37 15.26
CA TYR A 437 2.05 20.18 14.73
C TYR A 437 3.36 19.40 14.82
N LEU A 438 4.01 19.18 13.67
CA LEU A 438 5.31 18.50 13.61
C LEU A 438 6.43 19.50 13.35
N ASN A 439 7.41 19.49 14.26
CA ASN A 439 8.72 20.08 14.05
C ASN A 439 9.80 19.04 14.40
N ARG A 440 10.68 19.32 15.38
CA ARG A 440 11.64 18.34 15.94
C ARG A 440 10.96 17.19 16.68
N TYR A 441 9.78 17.45 17.22
CA TYR A 441 8.89 16.53 17.94
C TYR A 441 7.47 16.71 17.41
N LEU A 442 6.60 15.74 17.69
CA LEU A 442 5.19 15.81 17.32
C LEU A 442 4.40 16.35 18.52
N TYR A 443 3.79 17.51 18.34
CA TYR A 443 2.93 18.16 19.31
C TYR A 443 1.48 17.91 18.93
N THR A 444 0.66 17.43 19.87
CA THR A 444 -0.76 17.18 19.64
C THR A 444 -1.58 17.87 20.73
N VAL A 445 -2.40 18.83 20.34
CA VAL A 445 -3.41 19.44 21.22
C VAL A 445 -4.73 18.72 20.95
N ARG A 446 -5.38 18.19 21.99
CA ARG A 446 -6.73 17.63 21.89
C ARG A 446 -7.67 18.40 22.80
N ALA A 447 -8.89 18.60 22.32
CA ALA A 447 -9.99 19.11 23.11
C ALA A 447 -11.23 18.30 22.76
N ASP A 448 -11.92 17.79 23.76
CA ASP A 448 -13.16 17.05 23.58
C ASP A 448 -14.19 17.43 24.64
N ALA A 449 -15.46 17.31 24.26
CA ALA A 449 -16.59 17.59 25.11
C ALA A 449 -17.65 16.51 24.94
N THR A 450 -18.22 16.09 26.06
CA THR A 450 -19.41 15.25 26.10
C THR A 450 -20.55 16.10 26.64
N ILE A 451 -21.67 16.14 25.93
CA ILE A 451 -22.83 16.99 26.27
C ILE A 451 -24.05 16.10 26.42
N GLY A 452 -24.68 16.14 27.57
CA GLY A 452 -25.82 15.29 27.91
C GLY A 452 -26.61 15.83 29.09
N ARG A 453 -27.79 15.26 29.33
CA ARG A 453 -28.64 15.66 30.47
C ARG A 453 -28.01 15.27 31.81
N PHE A 454 -27.56 14.02 31.90
CA PHE A 454 -26.91 13.47 33.10
C PHE A 454 -25.43 13.86 33.22
N TYR A 455 -24.66 13.73 32.14
CA TYR A 455 -23.20 13.93 32.19
C TYR A 455 -22.77 14.97 31.16
N ASN A 456 -22.05 15.97 31.63
CA ASN A 456 -21.34 16.93 30.81
C ASN A 456 -19.87 16.88 31.17
N GLY A 457 -19.00 16.70 30.17
CA GLY A 457 -17.57 16.60 30.36
C GLY A 457 -16.84 17.47 29.36
N ALA A 458 -15.69 18.01 29.76
CA ALA A 458 -14.75 18.66 28.86
C ALA A 458 -13.34 18.19 29.23
N ARG A 459 -12.56 17.82 28.23
CA ARG A 459 -11.17 17.40 28.39
C ARG A 459 -10.29 18.17 27.42
N GLY A 460 -9.14 18.62 27.90
CA GLY A 460 -8.07 19.15 27.08
C GLY A 460 -6.77 18.39 27.38
N SER A 461 -6.03 18.00 26.35
CA SER A 461 -4.70 17.42 26.52
C SER A 461 -3.68 18.04 25.56
N PHE A 462 -2.44 18.09 26.02
CA PHE A 462 -1.30 18.52 25.20
C PHE A 462 -0.22 17.46 25.25
N ARG A 463 -0.03 16.74 24.15
CA ARG A 463 0.93 15.65 24.04
C ARG A 463 2.17 16.07 23.25
N ILE A 464 3.35 15.79 23.80
CA ILE A 464 4.63 15.89 23.11
C ILE A 464 5.14 14.47 22.89
N SER A 465 5.24 14.03 21.64
CA SER A 465 5.75 12.70 21.26
C SER A 465 7.16 12.80 20.67
N ILE A 466 8.07 12.01 21.24
CA ILE A 466 9.48 11.98 20.92
C ILE A 466 9.82 10.58 20.37
N PRO A 467 10.07 10.43 19.06
CA PRO A 467 10.48 9.16 18.48
C PRO A 467 11.97 8.89 18.76
N GLY A 468 12.33 7.62 18.76
CA GLY A 468 13.70 7.17 18.92
C GLY A 468 13.78 5.68 19.23
N ARG A 469 14.93 5.24 19.76
CA ARG A 469 15.11 3.83 20.17
C ARG A 469 14.12 3.40 21.26
N ILE A 470 13.86 4.29 22.21
CA ILE A 470 12.82 4.15 23.22
C ILE A 470 11.93 5.39 23.08
N PRO A 471 10.83 5.32 22.30
CA PRO A 471 9.93 6.46 22.15
C PRO A 471 9.31 6.84 23.50
N LEU A 472 9.15 8.15 23.70
CA LEU A 472 8.65 8.75 24.92
C LEU A 472 7.60 9.82 24.59
N TYR A 473 6.56 9.92 25.39
CA TYR A 473 5.62 11.03 25.33
C TYR A 473 5.31 11.60 26.72
N PHE A 474 4.99 12.89 26.73
CA PHE A 474 4.47 13.61 27.89
C PHE A 474 3.11 14.18 27.53
N GLU A 475 2.10 13.98 28.37
CA GLU A 475 0.72 14.39 28.12
C GLU A 475 0.06 14.94 29.40
N PRO A 476 0.26 16.23 29.72
CA PRO A 476 -0.64 16.95 30.61
C PRO A 476 -2.07 16.96 30.06
N THR A 477 -3.02 16.64 30.93
CA THR A 477 -4.46 16.59 30.67
C THR A 477 -5.22 17.32 31.77
N VAL A 478 -6.22 18.10 31.37
CA VAL A 478 -7.19 18.73 32.25
C VAL A 478 -8.57 18.20 31.89
N THR A 479 -9.31 17.72 32.88
CA THR A 479 -10.66 17.18 32.71
C THR A 479 -11.62 17.85 33.68
N PHE A 480 -12.72 18.36 33.15
CA PHE A 480 -13.87 18.83 33.91
C PHE A 480 -15.04 17.87 33.69
N ASN A 481 -15.67 17.44 34.77
CA ASN A 481 -16.87 16.62 34.74
C ASN A 481 -17.98 17.30 35.56
N ASN A 482 -19.20 17.26 35.05
CA ASN A 482 -20.40 17.70 35.73
C ASN A 482 -21.49 16.64 35.59
N PHE A 483 -21.82 16.01 36.72
CA PHE A 483 -22.88 15.03 36.82
C PHE A 483 -24.12 15.69 37.43
N ASN A 484 -25.24 15.62 36.73
CA ASN A 484 -26.53 16.14 37.15
C ASN A 484 -27.48 14.98 37.45
N TYR A 485 -27.63 14.62 38.73
CA TYR A 485 -28.54 13.55 39.16
C TYR A 485 -30.00 14.03 39.28
N GLN A 486 -30.26 15.31 39.00
CA GLN A 486 -31.58 15.94 39.07
C GLN A 486 -32.37 15.79 37.78
N ASP A 487 -31.71 15.56 36.64
CA ASP A 487 -32.36 15.47 35.33
C ASP A 487 -31.93 14.17 34.62
N THR A 488 -32.48 13.06 35.11
CA THR A 488 -32.19 11.70 34.62
C THR A 488 -33.23 11.22 33.60
N GLY A 489 -33.91 12.13 32.90
CA GLY A 489 -34.81 11.73 31.81
C GLY A 489 -34.05 11.23 30.58
N GLY A 490 -34.63 10.27 29.85
CA GLY A 490 -34.13 9.87 28.53
C GLY A 490 -34.21 11.01 27.50
N LEU A 491 -33.49 10.89 26.38
CA LEU A 491 -33.58 11.83 25.24
C LEU A 491 -34.98 11.79 24.57
N LEU A 492 -35.75 10.72 24.83
CA LEU A 492 -37.11 10.47 24.35
C LEU A 492 -38.20 10.66 25.42
N GLY A 493 -37.92 11.41 26.50
CA GLY A 493 -38.95 11.89 27.42
C GLY A 493 -39.50 10.85 28.40
N SER A 494 -38.63 10.09 29.08
CA SER A 494 -39.03 9.33 30.29
C SER A 494 -38.78 10.13 31.56
N THR A 495 -39.74 10.10 32.50
CA THR A 495 -39.64 10.72 33.82
C THR A 495 -38.93 9.75 34.77
N ALA A 496 -37.87 10.19 35.45
CA ALA A 496 -37.17 9.42 36.47
C ALA A 496 -37.20 10.17 37.82
N GLN A 497 -37.10 9.44 38.93
CA GLN A 497 -37.08 10.04 40.27
C GLN A 497 -35.77 10.82 40.49
N ASN A 498 -35.91 12.09 40.90
CA ASN A 498 -34.82 13.05 41.02
C ASN A 498 -34.13 12.93 42.37
N THR A 499 -32.85 12.55 42.39
CA THR A 499 -31.98 12.82 43.54
C THR A 499 -31.45 14.23 43.38
N GLN A 500 -31.71 15.12 44.34
CA GLN A 500 -31.27 16.51 44.25
C GLN A 500 -29.77 16.69 44.53
N LEU A 501 -28.92 16.11 43.68
CA LEU A 501 -27.48 16.13 43.80
C LEU A 501 -26.84 16.56 42.47
N SER A 502 -25.93 17.52 42.52
CA SER A 502 -25.03 17.84 41.42
C SER A 502 -23.59 17.69 41.90
N GLN A 503 -22.78 17.01 41.09
CA GLN A 503 -21.36 16.78 41.37
C GLN A 503 -20.52 17.39 40.25
N ARG A 504 -19.51 18.16 40.63
CA ARG A 504 -18.53 18.74 39.72
C ARG A 504 -17.13 18.25 40.10
N ASP A 505 -16.43 17.67 39.14
CA ASP A 505 -15.05 17.23 39.31
C ASP A 505 -14.14 18.03 38.39
N PHE A 506 -13.00 18.45 38.94
CA PHE A 506 -11.89 19.01 38.17
C PHE A 506 -10.65 18.15 38.42
N LYS A 507 -10.10 17.56 37.36
CA LYS A 507 -8.92 16.68 37.40
C LYS A 507 -7.81 17.28 36.55
N THR A 508 -6.60 17.34 37.09
CA THR A 508 -5.37 17.61 36.36
C THR A 508 -4.47 16.39 36.44
N GLU A 509 -4.00 15.89 35.31
CA GLU A 509 -3.21 14.67 35.19
C GLU A 509 -1.98 14.93 34.33
N LEU A 510 -0.83 14.40 34.73
CA LEU A 510 0.35 14.30 33.88
C LEU A 510 0.59 12.82 33.60
N GLN A 511 0.57 12.44 32.32
CA GLN A 511 0.96 11.11 31.88
C GLN A 511 2.31 11.16 31.17
N ILE A 512 3.19 10.24 31.53
CA ILE A 512 4.44 9.96 30.84
C ILE A 512 4.35 8.55 30.30
N GLY A 513 4.53 8.35 29.00
CA GLY A 513 4.47 7.02 28.42
C GLY A 513 5.63 6.70 27.50
N PHE A 514 6.12 5.48 27.59
CA PHE A 514 7.27 5.01 26.81
C PHE A 514 7.06 3.59 26.29
N SER A 515 7.85 3.22 25.29
CA SER A 515 7.87 1.87 24.74
C SER A 515 9.29 1.40 24.45
N PRO A 516 9.73 0.24 24.93
CA PRO A 516 11.02 -0.33 24.53
C PRO A 516 11.05 -0.85 23.09
N ASN A 517 9.89 -1.18 22.49
CA ASN A 517 9.80 -1.94 21.23
C ASN A 517 8.67 -1.48 20.29
N TYR A 518 8.01 -0.37 20.59
CA TYR A 518 6.82 0.16 19.89
C TYR A 518 5.57 -0.75 19.92
N ARG A 519 5.62 -1.92 20.56
CA ARG A 519 4.51 -2.88 20.65
C ARG A 519 3.78 -2.81 22.00
N SER A 520 4.49 -2.49 23.07
CA SER A 520 3.91 -2.22 24.39
C SER A 520 3.90 -0.72 24.69
N ARG A 521 2.96 -0.25 25.52
CA ARG A 521 2.91 1.13 25.97
C ARG A 521 2.88 1.15 27.50
N TYR A 522 4.01 1.45 28.12
CA TYR A 522 4.08 1.66 29.57
C TYR A 522 3.70 3.10 29.86
N THR A 523 2.81 3.31 30.82
CA THR A 523 2.36 4.66 31.20
C THR A 523 2.51 4.84 32.71
N LEU A 524 3.08 5.96 33.10
CA LEU A 524 3.13 6.45 34.47
C LEU A 524 2.29 7.72 34.51
N SER A 525 1.25 7.76 35.34
CA SER A 525 0.43 8.96 35.52
C SER A 525 0.37 9.39 36.98
N GLY A 526 0.33 10.70 37.17
CA GLY A 526 0.02 11.34 38.44
C GLY A 526 -1.12 12.32 38.23
N ALA A 527 -2.15 12.26 39.08
CA ALA A 527 -3.32 13.12 38.97
C ALA A 527 -3.70 13.74 40.31
N CYS A 528 -4.19 14.97 40.25
CA CYS A 528 -4.87 15.65 41.35
C CYS A 528 -6.31 15.93 40.91
N SER A 529 -7.28 15.66 41.79
CA SER A 529 -8.69 15.90 41.50
C SER A 529 -9.38 16.61 42.66
N ARG A 530 -10.24 17.57 42.35
CA ARG A 530 -11.14 18.22 43.30
C ARG A 530 -12.58 17.92 42.92
N THR A 531 -13.35 17.42 43.87
CA THR A 531 -14.78 17.14 43.72
C THR A 531 -15.57 18.10 44.60
N VAL A 532 -16.63 18.68 44.03
CA VAL A 532 -17.58 19.54 44.74
C VAL A 532 -18.97 18.97 44.51
N THR A 533 -19.63 18.59 45.59
CA THR A 533 -21.03 18.14 45.57
C THR A 533 -21.94 19.26 46.10
N SER A 534 -23.10 19.41 45.48
CA SER A 534 -24.10 20.40 45.87
C SER A 534 -25.49 19.77 45.91
N THR A 535 -26.21 20.06 46.98
CA THR A 535 -27.62 19.69 47.18
C THR A 535 -28.42 20.99 47.34
N PRO A 536 -29.50 21.21 46.56
CA PRO A 536 -30.46 22.28 46.86
C PRO A 536 -31.18 21.93 48.17
N ILE A 537 -30.96 22.71 49.21
CA ILE A 537 -31.80 22.71 50.42
C ILE A 537 -32.98 23.66 50.14
N PRO A 538 -34.24 23.28 50.40
CA PRO A 538 -35.34 24.23 50.37
C PRO A 538 -35.20 25.22 51.54
N THR A 539 -34.73 26.43 51.23
CA THR A 539 -34.77 27.69 52.03
C THR A 539 -34.84 27.61 53.56
N LYS A 540 -33.69 27.81 54.22
CA LYS A 540 -33.38 28.88 55.21
C LYS A 540 -32.18 28.42 56.05
N LEU A 541 -30.98 28.52 55.49
CA LEU A 541 -29.68 28.69 56.16
C LEU A 541 -28.61 28.62 55.06
N ALA A 542 -27.61 29.49 55.13
CA ALA A 542 -26.64 29.73 54.06
C ALA A 542 -25.92 28.44 53.59
N PRO A 543 -25.63 28.28 52.29
CA PRO A 543 -24.93 27.09 51.79
C PRO A 543 -23.44 27.16 52.11
N THR A 544 -22.93 26.18 52.86
CA THR A 544 -21.50 25.92 52.99
C THR A 544 -21.10 24.88 51.93
N PRO A 545 -20.27 25.22 50.92
CA PRO A 545 -19.75 24.22 49.98
C PRO A 545 -18.80 23.27 50.72
N ALA A 546 -19.13 21.97 50.77
CA ALA A 546 -18.20 20.95 51.24
C ALA A 546 -17.19 20.63 50.13
N SER A 547 -15.96 21.15 50.25
CA SER A 547 -14.85 20.76 49.38
C SER A 547 -13.97 19.73 50.09
N THR A 548 -13.94 18.49 49.61
CA THR A 548 -13.01 17.48 50.06
C THR A 548 -11.78 17.46 49.15
N TRP A 549 -10.59 17.60 49.73
CA TRP A 549 -9.31 17.38 49.05
C TRP A 549 -8.90 15.93 49.24
N THR A 550 -8.91 15.13 48.17
CA THR A 550 -8.38 13.77 48.21
C THR A 550 -6.90 13.83 47.81
N ALA A 551 -5.99 13.52 48.74
CA ALA A 551 -4.55 13.53 48.48
C ALA A 551 -4.14 12.51 47.41
N CYS A 552 -3.08 12.83 46.64
CA CYS A 552 -2.49 12.00 45.58
C CYS A 552 -2.42 10.52 45.97
N ARG A 553 -3.24 9.67 45.32
CA ARG A 553 -3.07 8.22 45.35
C ARG A 553 -2.24 7.81 44.14
N ALA A 554 -1.08 7.19 44.39
CA ALA A 554 -0.44 6.35 43.39
C ALA A 554 -1.39 5.18 43.08
N LEU A 555 -1.76 5.02 41.81
CA LEU A 555 -2.51 3.85 41.36
C LEU A 555 -1.62 2.59 41.46
N PRO A 556 -2.21 1.40 41.70
CA PRO A 556 -1.47 0.14 41.73
C PRO A 556 -0.87 -0.19 40.34
N PRO A 557 0.14 -1.07 40.26
CA PRO A 557 0.87 -1.37 39.02
C PRO A 557 -0.07 -1.95 37.94
N PRO A 558 0.33 -1.89 36.65
CA PRO A 558 -0.59 -2.05 35.53
C PRO A 558 -1.21 -3.46 35.49
N ALA A 559 -2.52 -3.52 35.33
CA ALA A 559 -3.19 -4.73 34.90
C ALA A 559 -2.68 -5.09 33.49
N ALA A 560 -2.03 -6.25 33.37
CA ALA A 560 -1.74 -6.84 32.08
C ALA A 560 -3.08 -7.13 31.39
N SER A 561 -3.37 -6.44 30.28
CA SER A 561 -4.44 -6.85 29.38
C SER A 561 -3.98 -8.13 28.68
N SER A 562 -4.27 -9.29 29.29
CA SER A 562 -4.20 -10.57 28.60
C SER A 562 -5.33 -10.61 27.57
N ALA A 563 -5.00 -10.27 26.33
CA ALA A 563 -5.74 -10.79 25.19
C ALA A 563 -5.24 -12.23 24.98
N THR A 564 -6.13 -13.20 25.18
CA THR A 564 -5.92 -14.61 24.84
C THR A 564 -7.23 -15.17 24.32
N PRO A 565 -7.17 -16.13 23.39
CA PRO A 565 -6.52 -16.12 22.09
C PRO A 565 -7.46 -15.63 20.98
#